data_AF-A0A6L5FK18-F1
#
_entry.id   AF-A0A6L5FK18-F1
#
_cell.length_a   1.000
_cell.length_b   1.000
_cell.length_c   1.000
_cell.angle_alpha   90.00
_cell.angle_beta   90.00
_cell.angle_gamma   90.00
#
_symmetry.space_group_name_H-M   'P 1'
#
loop_
_entity.id
_entity.type
_entity.pdbx_description
1 polymer ?
#
loop_
_entity_poly.entity_id
_entity_poly.type
_entity_poly.pdbx_seq_one_letter_code
_entity_poly.pdbx_strand_id
1 'polypeptide(L)'
;MERQRNAGQASSFGSRSRIASVPAFRGDKLHPGYGCSQDCEGMPRETRGRDAMKYSLVTAASRPRAGAARWCGLALLASCAIAALALPGTPAMAACNSGNTGTLLTSADCQAFAPGLDATAVGRNANATSTYATALGDRAIASDSYATALGRFAVASKQGATAVGALAEATGSDAIAIGDTSKADAQVSIAIGYLAGAYGNWSTAIGGQALATASATGAVAVGWQAGFLHVPGGATGPGKNSVSVGLNAGGAGDHSIAIGGGSYPNPNGVNLGPRANGVYSIAIGGGDAANRSASATGAFGVAIGTGAEAVGVRSTSVGAFAGFGASATSHRNSIFGEEAGQNVNGAGNTMLGLASGYQVTGDLNTTLGNSAGYSVTGDRNTAGGVLAGVRVTGSYNVAYGDNAGGRVIGDANIAIGRNAGRIIGASNTVAVGTGARVTQTMLSRSAPAQPPTWRARWRSAADRSQPPPIPYPSAMPAASGAS
;
A
#
# COMPACT_ATOMS: atom_id res chain seq x y z
N MET A 1 -29.94 46.07 -33.76
CA MET A 1 -31.12 45.63 -32.98
C MET A 1 -30.59 44.58 -32.00
N GLU A 2 -30.84 44.61 -30.70
CA GLU A 2 -31.58 45.59 -29.90
C GLU A 2 -30.96 45.74 -28.49
N ARG A 3 -31.38 46.77 -27.75
CA ARG A 3 -30.76 47.30 -26.52
C ARG A 3 -31.60 46.98 -25.27
N GLN A 4 -30.91 46.72 -24.15
CA GLN A 4 -31.34 47.10 -22.78
C GLN A 4 -32.61 46.38 -22.22
N ARG A 5 -33.01 46.41 -20.94
CA ARG A 5 -32.39 46.76 -19.62
C ARG A 5 -33.20 46.11 -18.47
N ASN A 6 -32.80 46.39 -17.21
CA ASN A 6 -33.47 46.11 -15.92
C ASN A 6 -33.28 44.67 -15.41
N ALA A 7 -32.83 44.36 -14.18
CA ALA A 7 -32.59 45.08 -12.90
C ALA A 7 -33.81 45.35 -12.00
N GLY A 8 -33.73 44.85 -10.75
CA GLY A 8 -34.63 45.22 -9.63
C GLY A 8 -34.64 44.20 -8.47
N GLN A 9 -34.46 44.68 -7.22
CA GLN A 9 -34.75 44.04 -5.91
C GLN A 9 -34.01 42.71 -5.61
N ALA A 10 -33.13 42.54 -4.61
CA ALA A 10 -32.75 43.27 -3.39
C ALA A 10 -33.61 43.05 -2.12
N SER A 11 -33.06 42.27 -1.17
CA SER A 11 -33.39 42.25 0.26
C SER A 11 -32.14 41.88 1.06
N SER A 12 -31.97 42.40 2.28
CA SER A 12 -30.71 42.36 3.05
C SER A 12 -30.92 42.06 4.53
N PHE A 13 -29.96 41.39 5.21
CA PHE A 13 -29.12 41.97 6.28
C PHE A 13 -28.21 40.97 7.02
N GLY A 14 -26.97 41.40 7.31
CA GLY A 14 -26.14 41.00 8.46
C GLY A 14 -25.39 39.64 8.43
N SER A 15 -24.25 39.48 9.12
CA SER A 15 -23.32 40.50 9.68
C SER A 15 -21.98 39.90 10.17
N ARG A 16 -20.84 40.44 9.67
CA ARG A 16 -19.44 40.30 10.20
C ARG A 16 -18.86 38.85 10.11
N SER A 17 -17.54 38.60 10.11
CA SER A 17 -16.37 39.44 10.43
C SER A 17 -15.07 39.09 9.66
N ARG A 18 -14.24 40.12 9.40
CA ARG A 18 -12.76 40.17 9.21
C ARG A 18 -11.97 38.90 8.81
N ILE A 19 -11.20 39.00 7.72
CA ILE A 19 -9.84 38.41 7.58
C ILE A 19 -8.87 39.57 7.24
N ALA A 20 -7.61 39.49 7.68
CA ALA A 20 -6.63 40.58 7.59
C ALA A 20 -5.76 40.52 6.31
N SER A 21 -5.20 41.68 5.95
CA SER A 21 -4.43 41.92 4.71
C SER A 21 -2.93 41.64 4.83
N VAL A 22 -2.34 41.14 3.74
CA VAL A 22 -0.88 40.95 3.55
C VAL A 22 -0.17 42.30 3.31
N PRO A 23 0.98 42.58 3.95
CA PRO A 23 1.92 43.64 3.57
C PRO A 23 3.03 43.12 2.62
N ALA A 24 3.54 43.99 1.75
CA ALA A 24 4.48 43.62 0.67
C ALA A 24 5.96 43.80 1.03
N PHE A 25 6.83 43.09 0.31
CA PHE A 25 8.29 43.30 0.34
C PHE A 25 8.68 44.64 -0.31
N ARG A 26 9.58 45.36 0.36
CA ARG A 26 10.59 46.23 -0.28
C ARG A 26 11.95 45.74 0.20
N GLY A 27 12.92 45.63 -0.70
CA GLY A 27 14.30 45.32 -0.33
C GLY A 27 15.18 46.57 -0.37
N ASP A 28 16.36 46.49 0.25
CA ASP A 28 17.56 47.14 -0.28
C ASP A 28 18.86 46.53 0.29
N LYS A 29 19.90 46.48 -0.56
CA LYS A 29 21.36 46.55 -0.28
C LYS A 29 22.10 45.55 0.66
N LEU A 30 23.00 44.80 0.00
CA LEU A 30 24.46 44.69 0.24
C LEU A 30 25.06 43.91 1.45
N HIS A 31 26.03 43.06 1.10
CA HIS A 31 27.08 42.41 1.91
C HIS A 31 28.16 43.41 2.43
N PRO A 32 29.21 43.00 3.19
CA PRO A 32 29.47 41.76 3.97
C PRO A 32 29.92 42.05 5.44
N GLY A 33 30.28 41.03 6.24
CA GLY A 33 31.12 41.25 7.44
C GLY A 33 31.35 40.05 8.36
N TYR A 34 32.61 39.80 8.74
CA TYR A 34 33.02 38.87 9.80
C TYR A 34 32.85 39.50 11.20
N GLY A 35 32.74 38.67 12.26
CA GLY A 35 32.90 39.14 13.64
C GLY A 35 32.76 38.03 14.68
N CYS A 36 33.89 37.59 15.27
CA CYS A 36 33.90 36.76 16.47
C CYS A 36 34.19 37.60 17.71
N SER A 37 33.50 37.32 18.82
CA SER A 37 34.10 37.35 20.15
C SER A 37 33.32 36.45 21.11
N GLN A 38 34.03 35.88 22.09
CA GLN A 38 33.45 35.13 23.21
C GLN A 38 33.29 36.08 24.41
N ASP A 39 32.36 35.79 25.31
CA ASP A 39 32.64 35.45 26.71
C ASP A 39 31.30 35.12 27.42
N CYS A 40 31.10 34.05 28.20
CA CYS A 40 31.89 33.31 29.21
C CYS A 40 31.51 33.72 30.64
N GLU A 41 30.67 32.92 31.30
CA GLU A 41 30.77 32.57 32.74
C GLU A 41 29.84 31.38 33.07
N GLY A 42 30.10 30.61 34.15
CA GLY A 42 29.14 29.63 34.69
C GLY A 42 29.47 28.11 34.63
N MET A 43 30.72 27.71 34.88
CA MET A 43 31.11 26.32 35.25
C MET A 43 31.16 26.15 36.79
N PRO A 44 31.44 24.95 37.40
CA PRO A 44 31.60 23.57 36.87
C PRO A 44 30.83 22.48 37.69
N ARG A 45 30.97 21.19 37.32
CA ARG A 45 31.54 20.14 38.22
C ARG A 45 31.85 18.81 37.50
N GLU A 46 33.00 18.20 37.83
CA GLU A 46 33.41 16.87 37.38
C GLU A 46 32.79 15.74 38.24
N THR A 47 32.81 14.50 37.75
CA THR A 47 33.17 13.31 38.56
C THR A 47 33.78 12.21 37.68
N ARG A 48 34.54 11.27 38.27
CA ARG A 48 35.48 10.36 37.57
C ARG A 48 35.17 8.86 37.78
N GLY A 49 35.52 8.03 36.78
CA GLY A 49 35.68 6.56 36.87
C GLY A 49 35.76 5.95 35.45
N ARG A 50 36.84 5.29 35.00
CA ARG A 50 37.48 4.03 35.43
C ARG A 50 36.60 2.78 35.21
N ASP A 51 36.99 1.73 34.48
CA ASP A 51 38.14 1.41 33.56
C ASP A 51 37.59 0.40 32.48
N ALA A 52 38.29 -0.29 31.56
CA ALA A 52 39.72 -0.61 31.34
C ALA A 52 40.05 -1.07 29.88
N MET A 53 41.36 -1.24 29.61
CA MET A 53 42.08 -2.32 28.88
C MET A 53 41.29 -3.43 28.12
N LYS A 54 41.75 -4.04 27.00
CA LYS A 54 42.92 -4.00 26.06
C LYS A 54 42.41 -4.60 24.71
N TYR A 55 43.02 -4.55 23.52
CA TYR A 55 44.39 -4.67 22.98
C TYR A 55 44.38 -3.93 21.60
N SER A 56 45.43 -3.55 20.87
CA SER A 56 46.89 -3.47 21.03
C SER A 56 47.48 -3.29 19.61
N LEU A 57 48.06 -2.12 19.31
CA LEU A 57 49.27 -1.93 18.46
C LEU A 57 49.20 -2.42 16.97
N VAL A 58 50.01 -1.99 16.00
CA VAL A 58 51.34 -1.36 15.99
C VAL A 58 51.38 -0.20 14.97
N THR A 59 51.95 0.92 15.43
CA THR A 59 52.76 1.98 14.77
C THR A 59 53.51 1.63 13.46
N ALA A 60 54.10 2.56 12.68
CA ALA A 60 54.00 4.02 12.50
C ALA A 60 54.88 4.44 11.29
N ALA A 61 54.69 5.65 10.74
CA ALA A 61 55.68 6.34 9.93
C ALA A 61 55.47 7.86 10.02
N SER A 62 56.54 8.64 10.17
CA SER A 62 56.50 10.09 10.44
C SER A 62 56.98 10.96 9.27
N ARG A 63 56.52 12.21 9.25
CA ARG A 63 57.07 13.28 8.40
C ARG A 63 58.49 13.66 8.88
N PRO A 64 59.27 14.32 8.03
CA PRO A 64 59.96 15.54 8.45
C PRO A 64 59.43 16.80 7.74
N ARG A 65 59.68 17.96 8.36
CA ARG A 65 59.48 19.30 7.77
C ARG A 65 60.79 19.81 7.17
N ALA A 66 60.71 20.80 6.28
CA ALA A 66 61.87 21.57 5.84
C ALA A 66 62.43 22.46 6.97
N GLY A 67 63.74 22.71 6.93
CA GLY A 67 64.48 23.66 7.76
C GLY A 67 65.79 24.02 7.04
N ALA A 68 66.21 25.28 7.08
CA ALA A 68 67.21 25.83 6.16
C ALA A 68 68.57 26.13 6.80
N ALA A 69 69.65 26.02 6.01
CA ALA A 69 70.97 26.57 6.29
C ALA A 69 71.68 26.98 4.98
N ARG A 70 72.70 27.83 5.09
CA ARG A 70 73.46 28.46 3.98
C ARG A 70 74.84 27.79 3.80
N TRP A 71 75.47 27.92 2.63
CA TRP A 71 76.69 28.75 2.38
C TRP A 71 77.31 28.47 0.98
N CYS A 72 78.17 29.38 0.51
CA CYS A 72 78.86 29.46 -0.80
C CYS A 72 79.32 28.13 -1.45
N GLY A 73 79.30 27.90 -2.77
CA GLY A 73 79.28 28.79 -3.93
C GLY A 73 80.45 28.49 -4.88
N LEU A 74 80.21 28.33 -6.19
CA LEU A 74 81.22 28.59 -7.25
C LEU A 74 80.54 28.96 -8.59
N ALA A 75 81.29 29.72 -9.39
CA ALA A 75 80.88 30.46 -10.58
C ALA A 75 80.26 29.66 -11.76
N LEU A 76 79.28 30.25 -12.47
CA LEU A 76 79.49 30.87 -13.80
C LEU A 76 78.20 31.45 -14.44
N LEU A 77 78.34 32.67 -14.99
CA LEU A 77 77.56 33.36 -16.06
C LEU A 77 76.17 32.81 -16.49
N ALA A 78 75.09 33.50 -16.08
CA ALA A 78 73.89 33.73 -16.91
C ALA A 78 73.00 34.86 -16.32
N SER A 79 73.06 36.08 -16.89
CA SER A 79 72.18 37.18 -16.46
C SER A 79 70.79 37.08 -17.07
N CYS A 80 69.90 36.42 -16.34
CA CYS A 80 68.43 36.47 -16.39
C CYS A 80 67.78 37.34 -17.49
N ALA A 81 67.18 36.68 -18.48
CA ALA A 81 65.99 37.16 -19.17
C ALA A 81 64.90 36.10 -19.00
N ILE A 82 63.73 36.48 -18.48
CA ILE A 82 62.69 35.52 -18.08
C ILE A 82 61.89 35.07 -19.32
N ALA A 83 62.35 33.97 -19.94
CA ALA A 83 61.50 33.14 -20.78
C ALA A 83 60.86 32.05 -19.90
N ALA A 84 59.54 31.86 -20.01
CA ALA A 84 58.81 31.00 -19.10
C ALA A 84 59.22 29.52 -19.22
N LEU A 85 59.62 28.92 -18.10
CA LEU A 85 59.65 27.47 -17.91
C LEU A 85 58.20 26.94 -17.86
N ALA A 86 57.57 26.91 -19.03
CA ALA A 86 56.41 26.08 -19.26
C ALA A 86 56.86 24.62 -19.15
N LEU A 87 56.66 24.04 -17.96
CA LEU A 87 56.45 22.61 -17.82
C LEU A 87 54.96 22.34 -18.12
N PRO A 88 54.58 21.93 -19.35
CA PRO A 88 53.58 20.89 -19.42
C PRO A 88 54.21 19.71 -18.65
N GLY A 89 53.70 19.35 -17.47
CA GLY A 89 52.28 19.14 -17.24
C GLY A 89 51.99 17.77 -17.81
N THR A 90 51.72 16.81 -16.93
CA THR A 90 51.56 15.39 -17.24
C THR A 90 50.83 15.18 -18.57
N PRO A 91 51.31 14.31 -19.48
CA PRO A 91 50.71 14.14 -20.79
C PRO A 91 49.20 13.90 -20.60
N ALA A 92 48.40 14.87 -21.06
CA ALA A 92 46.96 14.84 -20.89
C ALA A 92 46.47 13.50 -21.44
N MET A 93 45.81 12.70 -20.61
CA MET A 93 45.48 11.30 -20.91
C MET A 93 44.84 11.23 -22.29
N ALA A 94 45.61 10.78 -23.29
CA ALA A 94 45.18 10.83 -24.67
C ALA A 94 43.89 10.01 -24.77
N ALA A 95 42.84 10.61 -25.33
CA ALA A 95 41.53 9.99 -25.37
C ALA A 95 41.62 8.70 -26.21
N CYS A 96 41.70 7.56 -25.52
CA CYS A 96 41.72 6.23 -26.15
C CYS A 96 40.42 6.05 -26.91
N ASN A 97 40.42 6.37 -28.20
CA ASN A 97 39.24 6.51 -29.04
C ASN A 97 39.52 5.79 -30.37
N SER A 98 38.67 4.82 -30.71
CA SER A 98 38.73 4.10 -31.98
C SER A 98 38.55 5.01 -33.20
N GLY A 99 37.87 6.14 -33.04
CA GLY A 99 37.61 7.10 -34.11
C GLY A 99 38.77 8.02 -34.48
N ASN A 100 39.92 7.95 -33.79
CA ASN A 100 41.08 8.78 -34.14
C ASN A 100 41.98 8.11 -35.19
N THR A 101 41.65 8.26 -36.47
CA THR A 101 42.48 7.81 -37.60
C THR A 101 43.74 8.66 -37.82
N GLY A 102 43.95 9.72 -37.03
CA GLY A 102 45.12 10.60 -37.07
C GLY A 102 46.05 10.43 -35.86
N THR A 103 47.22 9.83 -36.09
CA THR A 103 48.29 9.54 -35.11
C THR A 103 48.04 8.37 -34.14
N LEU A 104 49.08 7.56 -33.98
CA LEU A 104 49.08 6.27 -33.31
C LEU A 104 49.25 6.46 -31.78
N LEU A 105 48.23 6.18 -30.99
CA LEU A 105 48.33 6.21 -29.51
C LEU A 105 49.03 4.95 -28.98
N THR A 106 50.37 4.93 -29.07
CA THR A 106 51.22 3.78 -28.72
C THR A 106 51.41 3.54 -27.21
N SER A 107 50.43 3.82 -26.37
CA SER A 107 50.38 3.25 -25.03
C SER A 107 49.78 1.85 -25.13
N ALA A 108 50.53 0.82 -24.69
CA ALA A 108 50.09 -0.58 -24.77
C ALA A 108 48.77 -0.84 -24.02
N ASP A 109 48.43 0.01 -23.06
CA ASP A 109 47.15 0.04 -22.34
C ASP A 109 45.95 0.48 -23.19
N CYS A 110 46.14 1.16 -24.32
CA CYS A 110 45.09 1.94 -25.00
C CYS A 110 44.31 1.14 -26.06
N GLN A 111 43.78 -0.03 -25.68
CA GLN A 111 43.18 -1.00 -26.61
C GLN A 111 41.69 -0.73 -26.90
N ALA A 112 41.33 0.50 -27.29
CA ALA A 112 39.96 0.82 -27.72
C ALA A 112 39.65 0.17 -29.09
N PHE A 113 38.57 -0.61 -29.19
CA PHE A 113 38.27 -1.44 -30.37
C PHE A 113 36.82 -1.22 -30.83
N ALA A 114 36.64 -0.78 -32.09
CA ALA A 114 35.33 -0.62 -32.72
C ALA A 114 35.36 -1.10 -34.17
N PRO A 115 35.22 -2.41 -34.43
CA PRO A 115 35.18 -2.97 -35.79
C PRO A 115 33.82 -2.81 -36.49
N GLY A 116 32.77 -2.40 -35.78
CA GLY A 116 31.44 -2.20 -36.35
C GLY A 116 31.34 -0.95 -37.24
N LEU A 117 30.44 -0.99 -38.23
CA LEU A 117 30.13 0.20 -39.03
C LEU A 117 29.52 1.29 -38.14
N ASP A 118 30.01 2.53 -38.27
CA ASP A 118 29.60 3.68 -37.47
C ASP A 118 29.69 3.46 -35.93
N ALA A 119 30.53 2.52 -35.49
CA ALA A 119 30.72 2.19 -34.08
C ALA A 119 31.75 3.11 -33.38
N THR A 120 31.54 3.38 -32.09
CA THR A 120 32.39 4.26 -31.29
C THR A 120 32.85 3.57 -30.01
N ALA A 121 34.17 3.37 -29.83
CA ALA A 121 34.76 2.88 -28.59
C ALA A 121 35.72 3.92 -27.99
N VAL A 122 35.43 4.40 -26.79
CA VAL A 122 36.23 5.40 -26.07
C VAL A 122 36.52 4.91 -24.65
N GLY A 123 37.78 4.57 -24.37
CA GLY A 123 38.25 4.13 -23.06
C GLY A 123 39.29 3.01 -23.14
N ARG A 124 39.94 2.75 -22.01
CA ARG A 124 40.93 1.66 -21.89
C ARG A 124 40.21 0.32 -22.11
N ASN A 125 40.56 -0.42 -23.15
CA ASN A 125 39.92 -1.69 -23.53
C ASN A 125 38.38 -1.56 -23.73
N ALA A 126 37.89 -0.38 -24.14
CA ALA A 126 36.50 -0.20 -24.56
C ALA A 126 36.26 -0.97 -25.88
N ASN A 127 35.11 -1.63 -26.01
CA ASN A 127 34.85 -2.56 -27.11
C ASN A 127 33.42 -2.38 -27.69
N ALA A 128 33.31 -1.98 -28.95
CA ALA A 128 32.05 -1.75 -29.67
C ALA A 128 32.01 -2.60 -30.96
N THR A 129 31.59 -3.86 -30.86
CA THR A 129 31.84 -4.87 -31.94
C THR A 129 30.88 -4.85 -33.11
N SER A 130 29.73 -4.15 -33.02
CA SER A 130 28.68 -4.20 -34.04
C SER A 130 28.27 -2.82 -34.56
N THR A 131 27.46 -2.81 -35.61
CA THR A 131 27.00 -1.61 -36.31
C THR A 131 26.21 -0.68 -35.36
N TYR A 132 26.54 0.61 -35.38
CA TYR A 132 26.03 1.64 -34.46
C TYR A 132 26.28 1.39 -32.95
N ALA A 133 27.17 0.45 -32.58
CA ALA A 133 27.49 0.20 -31.18
C ALA A 133 28.33 1.33 -30.56
N THR A 134 28.05 1.71 -29.31
CA THR A 134 28.78 2.77 -28.57
C THR A 134 29.26 2.27 -27.23
N ALA A 135 30.57 2.27 -26.97
CA ALA A 135 31.17 1.88 -25.70
C ALA A 135 32.06 3.00 -25.13
N LEU A 136 31.65 3.64 -24.03
CA LEU A 136 32.35 4.73 -23.36
C LEU A 136 32.73 4.34 -21.93
N GLY A 137 34.00 4.00 -21.69
CA GLY A 137 34.52 3.69 -20.35
C GLY A 137 35.67 2.69 -20.35
N ASP A 138 36.38 2.61 -19.22
CA ASP A 138 37.34 1.53 -18.94
C ASP A 138 36.60 0.18 -18.99
N ARG A 139 36.90 -0.64 -20.00
CA ARG A 139 36.26 -1.93 -20.29
C ARG A 139 34.74 -1.86 -20.45
N ALA A 140 34.23 -0.77 -21.03
CA ALA A 140 32.86 -0.73 -21.55
C ALA A 140 32.73 -1.70 -22.75
N ILE A 141 31.64 -2.45 -22.83
CA ILE A 141 31.39 -3.45 -23.89
C ILE A 141 30.00 -3.23 -24.48
N ALA A 142 29.92 -2.92 -25.77
CA ALA A 142 28.70 -2.85 -26.57
C ALA A 142 28.82 -3.86 -27.72
N SER A 143 28.27 -5.08 -27.55
CA SER A 143 28.64 -6.21 -28.40
C SER A 143 27.69 -6.51 -29.58
N ASP A 144 26.59 -5.78 -29.70
CA ASP A 144 25.52 -6.04 -30.68
C ASP A 144 24.97 -4.71 -31.25
N SER A 145 24.13 -4.79 -32.26
CA SER A 145 23.72 -3.67 -33.11
C SER A 145 22.92 -2.62 -32.32
N TYR A 146 23.28 -1.35 -32.47
CA TYR A 146 22.73 -0.23 -31.68
C TYR A 146 22.97 -0.31 -30.15
N ALA A 147 23.77 -1.27 -29.65
CA ALA A 147 24.03 -1.39 -28.23
C ALA A 147 24.86 -0.20 -27.70
N THR A 148 24.52 0.30 -26.51
CA THR A 148 25.15 1.48 -25.90
C THR A 148 25.59 1.19 -24.46
N ALA A 149 26.89 1.24 -24.18
CA ALA A 149 27.48 0.98 -22.88
C ALA A 149 28.30 2.19 -22.39
N LEU A 150 27.80 2.91 -21.39
CA LEU A 150 28.38 4.17 -20.88
C LEU A 150 28.76 4.01 -19.39
N GLY A 151 30.00 3.58 -19.13
CA GLY A 151 30.54 3.44 -17.79
C GLY A 151 31.70 2.45 -17.70
N ARG A 152 32.43 2.50 -16.57
CA ARG A 152 33.50 1.55 -16.28
C ARG A 152 32.90 0.15 -16.05
N PHE A 153 33.33 -0.84 -16.84
CA PHE A 153 32.71 -2.17 -16.91
C PHE A 153 31.20 -2.16 -17.25
N ALA A 154 30.68 -1.14 -17.95
CA ALA A 154 29.31 -1.21 -18.48
C ALA A 154 29.23 -2.24 -19.62
N VAL A 155 28.17 -3.05 -19.65
CA VAL A 155 27.97 -4.11 -20.66
C VAL A 155 26.57 -4.00 -21.27
N ALA A 156 26.50 -3.78 -22.57
CA ALA A 156 25.28 -3.86 -23.38
C ALA A 156 25.47 -4.94 -24.45
N SER A 157 24.88 -6.12 -24.26
CA SER A 157 25.27 -7.34 -25.01
C SER A 157 24.25 -7.87 -26.01
N LYS A 158 23.18 -7.11 -26.28
CA LYS A 158 22.11 -7.43 -27.25
C LYS A 158 21.69 -6.21 -28.06
N GLN A 159 21.03 -6.47 -29.19
CA GLN A 159 20.43 -5.46 -30.04
C GLN A 159 19.63 -4.43 -29.22
N GLY A 160 19.89 -3.14 -29.45
CA GLY A 160 19.22 -2.03 -28.78
C GLY A 160 19.48 -1.88 -27.27
N ALA A 161 20.27 -2.76 -26.65
CA ALA A 161 20.52 -2.74 -25.21
C ALA A 161 21.30 -1.47 -24.80
N THR A 162 20.90 -0.86 -23.68
CA THR A 162 21.50 0.39 -23.18
C THR A 162 21.90 0.23 -21.71
N ALA A 163 23.20 0.25 -21.42
CA ALA A 163 23.79 0.19 -20.09
C ALA A 163 24.48 1.52 -19.74
N VAL A 164 24.12 2.17 -18.63
CA VAL A 164 24.67 3.48 -18.21
C VAL A 164 24.97 3.47 -16.71
N GLY A 165 26.25 3.47 -16.36
CA GLY A 165 26.72 3.34 -14.98
C GLY A 165 27.95 2.45 -14.88
N ALA A 166 28.69 2.52 -13.77
CA ALA A 166 29.73 1.53 -13.51
C ALA A 166 29.08 0.18 -13.22
N LEU A 167 29.62 -0.91 -13.79
CA LEU A 167 29.08 -2.27 -13.66
C LEU A 167 27.59 -2.42 -14.07
N ALA A 168 27.05 -1.51 -14.89
CA ALA A 168 25.69 -1.63 -15.43
C ALA A 168 25.65 -2.72 -16.52
N GLU A 169 24.72 -3.67 -16.43
CA GLU A 169 24.58 -4.79 -17.35
C GLU A 169 23.18 -4.81 -18.01
N ALA A 170 23.10 -4.53 -19.31
CA ALA A 170 21.92 -4.74 -20.14
C ALA A 170 22.16 -5.93 -21.08
N THR A 171 21.63 -7.11 -20.71
CA THR A 171 21.92 -8.38 -21.42
C THR A 171 20.70 -9.00 -22.12
N GLY A 172 19.52 -8.39 -21.99
CA GLY A 172 18.34 -8.66 -22.81
C GLY A 172 18.26 -7.77 -24.06
N SER A 173 17.55 -8.23 -25.11
CA SER A 173 17.23 -7.40 -26.29
C SER A 173 16.40 -6.19 -25.86
N ASP A 174 16.76 -5.01 -26.35
CA ASP A 174 16.06 -3.74 -26.10
C ASP A 174 15.96 -3.39 -24.59
N ALA A 175 16.88 -3.95 -23.78
CA ALA A 175 16.91 -3.77 -22.33
C ALA A 175 17.67 -2.51 -21.92
N ILE A 176 17.25 -1.87 -20.83
CA ILE A 176 17.80 -0.60 -20.34
C ILE A 176 18.25 -0.77 -18.89
N ALA A 177 19.55 -0.66 -18.63
CA ALA A 177 20.16 -0.67 -17.29
C ALA A 177 20.80 0.71 -17.01
N ILE A 178 20.29 1.48 -16.05
CA ILE A 178 20.79 2.82 -15.71
C ILE A 178 21.03 2.94 -14.20
N GLY A 179 22.29 2.92 -13.79
CA GLY A 179 22.71 2.98 -12.39
C GLY A 179 23.91 2.09 -12.10
N ASP A 180 24.64 2.41 -11.03
CA ASP A 180 25.76 1.57 -10.58
C ASP A 180 25.26 0.16 -10.23
N THR A 181 25.91 -0.85 -10.82
CA THR A 181 25.57 -2.28 -10.65
C THR A 181 24.08 -2.59 -10.95
N SER A 182 23.45 -1.83 -11.86
CA SER A 182 22.09 -2.09 -12.34
C SER A 182 22.07 -3.21 -13.40
N LYS A 183 21.01 -4.02 -13.45
CA LYS A 183 20.97 -5.24 -14.26
C LYS A 183 19.62 -5.47 -14.95
N ALA A 184 19.61 -5.48 -16.28
CA ALA A 184 18.45 -5.69 -17.14
C ALA A 184 18.72 -6.87 -18.09
N ASP A 185 18.43 -8.09 -17.61
CA ASP A 185 18.85 -9.34 -18.28
C ASP A 185 17.81 -9.90 -19.27
N ALA A 186 16.61 -9.33 -19.30
CA ALA A 186 15.48 -9.89 -20.03
C ALA A 186 15.00 -9.00 -21.18
N GLN A 187 14.25 -9.58 -22.13
CA GLN A 187 13.79 -8.85 -23.31
C GLN A 187 12.87 -7.69 -22.92
N VAL A 188 13.14 -6.48 -23.43
CA VAL A 188 12.41 -5.23 -23.14
C VAL A 188 12.28 -5.02 -21.62
N SER A 189 13.36 -5.28 -20.88
CA SER A 189 13.42 -5.07 -19.43
C SER A 189 14.11 -3.74 -19.08
N ILE A 190 13.64 -3.08 -18.02
CA ILE A 190 14.12 -1.74 -17.61
C ILE A 190 14.56 -1.79 -16.15
N ALA A 191 15.83 -1.59 -15.85
CA ALA A 191 16.40 -1.47 -14.52
C ALA A 191 17.02 -0.08 -14.33
N ILE A 192 16.50 0.75 -13.42
CA ILE A 192 17.00 2.12 -13.20
C ILE A 192 17.22 2.36 -11.70
N GLY A 193 18.48 2.38 -11.26
CA GLY A 193 18.87 2.61 -9.87
C GLY A 193 20.06 1.76 -9.43
N TYR A 194 20.68 2.14 -8.32
CA TYR A 194 21.75 1.34 -7.70
C TYR A 194 21.24 -0.06 -7.34
N LEU A 195 21.89 -1.11 -7.85
CA LEU A 195 21.47 -2.51 -7.69
C LEU A 195 20.01 -2.80 -8.14
N ALA A 196 19.43 -2.00 -9.03
CA ALA A 196 18.12 -2.31 -9.62
C ALA A 196 18.23 -3.53 -10.54
N GLY A 197 17.29 -4.48 -10.44
CA GLY A 197 17.33 -5.75 -11.16
C GLY A 197 16.02 -6.09 -11.88
N ALA A 198 16.04 -6.10 -13.21
CA ALA A 198 14.93 -6.47 -14.07
C ALA A 198 15.27 -7.77 -14.85
N TYR A 199 14.82 -8.89 -14.32
CA TYR A 199 15.18 -10.24 -14.79
C TYR A 199 14.06 -10.94 -15.56
N GLY A 200 12.83 -10.40 -15.55
CA GLY A 200 11.68 -10.95 -16.28
C GLY A 200 11.42 -10.21 -17.61
N ASN A 201 10.97 -10.93 -18.65
CA ASN A 201 10.61 -10.29 -19.93
C ASN A 201 9.53 -9.22 -19.72
N TRP A 202 9.66 -8.07 -20.38
CA TRP A 202 8.80 -6.89 -20.25
C TRP A 202 8.69 -6.31 -18.83
N SER A 203 9.63 -6.62 -17.93
CA SER A 203 9.61 -6.13 -16.54
C SER A 203 10.29 -4.77 -16.38
N THR A 204 9.93 -4.05 -15.31
CA THR A 204 10.50 -2.74 -14.97
C THR A 204 10.85 -2.71 -13.48
N ALA A 205 12.03 -2.22 -13.13
CA ALA A 205 12.57 -2.10 -11.78
C ALA A 205 13.26 -0.72 -11.62
N ILE A 206 12.57 0.25 -11.03
CA ILE A 206 13.05 1.63 -10.90
C ILE A 206 13.20 1.99 -9.41
N GLY A 207 14.41 2.24 -8.95
CA GLY A 207 14.74 2.53 -7.55
C GLY A 207 15.91 1.70 -7.04
N GLY A 208 16.56 2.15 -5.98
CA GLY A 208 17.66 1.41 -5.38
C GLY A 208 17.20 0.04 -4.88
N GLN A 209 17.85 -1.03 -5.32
CA GLN A 209 17.48 -2.42 -5.02
C GLN A 209 16.04 -2.81 -5.44
N ALA A 210 15.40 -2.08 -6.36
CA ALA A 210 14.13 -2.49 -6.96
C ALA A 210 14.32 -3.82 -7.73
N LEU A 211 13.37 -4.75 -7.61
CA LEU A 211 13.52 -6.12 -8.11
C LEU A 211 12.28 -6.62 -8.86
N ALA A 212 12.46 -7.04 -10.10
CA ALA A 212 11.54 -7.92 -10.83
C ALA A 212 12.26 -9.22 -11.20
N THR A 213 11.87 -10.35 -10.61
CA THR A 213 12.56 -11.64 -10.78
C THR A 213 12.29 -12.29 -12.15
N ALA A 214 13.09 -13.29 -12.53
CA ALA A 214 12.94 -13.98 -13.82
C ALA A 214 11.57 -14.65 -14.04
N SER A 215 10.91 -15.05 -12.95
CA SER A 215 9.53 -15.56 -12.95
C SER A 215 8.46 -14.48 -13.18
N ALA A 216 8.80 -13.21 -12.95
CA ALA A 216 7.88 -12.07 -12.85
C ALA A 216 7.74 -11.34 -14.20
N THR A 217 7.35 -12.09 -15.23
CA THR A 217 7.06 -11.56 -16.57
C THR A 217 6.09 -10.38 -16.51
N GLY A 218 6.42 -9.25 -17.12
CA GLY A 218 5.59 -8.04 -17.12
C GLY A 218 5.40 -7.34 -15.77
N ALA A 219 6.20 -7.68 -14.73
CA ALA A 219 6.09 -7.05 -13.43
C ALA A 219 6.73 -5.65 -13.39
N VAL A 220 6.13 -4.73 -12.64
CA VAL A 220 6.58 -3.35 -12.46
C VAL A 220 6.89 -3.08 -10.99
N ALA A 221 8.15 -2.83 -10.66
CA ALA A 221 8.65 -2.42 -9.36
C ALA A 221 9.17 -0.96 -9.43
N VAL A 222 8.64 -0.05 -8.62
CA VAL A 222 9.04 1.37 -8.59
C VAL A 222 9.16 1.87 -7.16
N GLY A 223 10.39 1.96 -6.64
CA GLY A 223 10.70 2.40 -5.28
C GLY A 223 11.95 1.71 -4.73
N TRP A 224 12.50 2.22 -3.63
CA TRP A 224 13.59 1.52 -2.94
C TRP A 224 13.10 0.15 -2.45
N GLN A 225 13.79 -0.93 -2.83
CA GLN A 225 13.42 -2.31 -2.52
C GLN A 225 11.98 -2.69 -2.95
N ALA A 226 11.40 -2.00 -3.94
CA ALA A 226 10.10 -2.38 -4.51
C ALA A 226 10.17 -3.74 -5.21
N GLY A 227 9.10 -4.53 -5.12
CA GLY A 227 9.03 -5.92 -5.59
C GLY A 227 9.67 -6.95 -4.65
N PHE A 228 10.36 -6.51 -3.60
CA PHE A 228 11.07 -7.38 -2.66
C PHE A 228 10.16 -7.77 -1.48
N LEU A 229 9.48 -8.92 -1.52
CA LEU A 229 8.59 -9.32 -0.43
C LEU A 229 9.37 -9.98 0.73
N HIS A 230 9.68 -9.18 1.76
CA HIS A 230 10.15 -9.70 3.04
C HIS A 230 8.99 -10.35 3.81
N VAL A 231 8.87 -11.68 3.78
CA VAL A 231 7.96 -12.47 4.62
C VAL A 231 8.69 -13.57 5.40
N PRO A 232 8.25 -13.90 6.64
CA PRO A 232 8.70 -15.10 7.34
C PRO A 232 8.40 -16.35 6.51
N GLY A 233 9.42 -17.15 6.23
CA GLY A 233 9.34 -18.31 5.32
C GLY A 233 10.20 -18.18 4.05
N GLY A 234 10.65 -16.97 3.70
CA GLY A 234 11.57 -16.72 2.59
C GLY A 234 11.11 -15.59 1.67
N ALA A 235 12.05 -14.94 0.98
CA ALA A 235 11.72 -13.87 0.04
C ALA A 235 11.07 -14.45 -1.23
N THR A 236 9.77 -14.22 -1.40
CA THR A 236 9.09 -14.41 -2.68
C THR A 236 9.31 -13.18 -3.56
N GLY A 237 9.52 -13.41 -4.86
CA GLY A 237 9.56 -12.33 -5.84
C GLY A 237 8.18 -11.75 -6.14
N PRO A 238 8.09 -10.70 -6.97
CA PRO A 238 6.80 -10.21 -7.45
C PRO A 238 6.14 -11.24 -8.37
N GLY A 239 4.81 -11.20 -8.46
CA GLY A 239 4.03 -12.02 -9.38
C GLY A 239 4.14 -11.53 -10.82
N LYS A 240 3.72 -12.35 -11.78
CA LYS A 240 3.60 -11.93 -13.20
C LYS A 240 2.57 -10.81 -13.34
N ASN A 241 2.86 -9.84 -14.20
CA ASN A 241 1.99 -8.68 -14.45
C ASN A 241 1.59 -7.92 -13.16
N SER A 242 2.39 -8.04 -12.09
CA SER A 242 2.15 -7.34 -10.84
C SER A 242 2.70 -5.91 -10.88
N VAL A 243 2.16 -5.05 -10.02
CA VAL A 243 2.60 -3.67 -9.82
C VAL A 243 2.97 -3.47 -8.36
N SER A 244 4.18 -3.00 -8.09
CA SER A 244 4.76 -2.78 -6.76
C SER A 244 5.36 -1.36 -6.71
N VAL A 245 4.69 -0.39 -6.09
CA VAL A 245 5.11 1.02 -6.10
C VAL A 245 5.26 1.57 -4.68
N GLY A 246 6.48 1.99 -4.33
CA GLY A 246 6.86 2.55 -3.03
C GLY A 246 7.92 1.72 -2.30
N LEU A 247 8.45 2.28 -1.21
CA LEU A 247 9.43 1.63 -0.34
C LEU A 247 8.89 0.27 0.15
N ASN A 248 9.60 -0.82 -0.15
CA ASN A 248 9.23 -2.19 0.26
C ASN A 248 7.79 -2.64 -0.12
N ALA A 249 7.19 -2.05 -1.17
CA ALA A 249 5.92 -2.53 -1.72
C ALA A 249 6.12 -3.90 -2.42
N GLY A 250 5.25 -4.87 -2.15
CA GLY A 250 5.36 -6.23 -2.66
C GLY A 250 4.06 -6.81 -3.21
N GLY A 251 3.90 -6.80 -4.53
CA GLY A 251 2.85 -7.51 -5.26
C GLY A 251 3.28 -8.94 -5.62
N ALA A 252 3.25 -9.86 -4.66
CA ALA A 252 3.66 -11.25 -4.88
C ALA A 252 2.61 -12.12 -5.61
N GLY A 253 1.35 -11.68 -5.67
CA GLY A 253 0.33 -12.36 -6.47
C GLY A 253 0.46 -12.05 -7.96
N ASP A 254 0.19 -13.02 -8.83
CA ASP A 254 0.02 -12.75 -10.26
C ASP A 254 -1.14 -11.75 -10.48
N HIS A 255 -0.92 -10.75 -11.34
CA HIS A 255 -1.81 -9.62 -11.60
C HIS A 255 -2.18 -8.77 -10.36
N SER A 256 -1.34 -8.78 -9.32
CA SER A 256 -1.58 -8.02 -8.07
C SER A 256 -1.05 -6.59 -8.12
N ILE A 257 -1.59 -5.70 -7.27
CA ILE A 257 -1.22 -4.28 -7.22
C ILE A 257 -0.93 -3.87 -5.76
N ALA A 258 0.33 -3.61 -5.42
CA ALA A 258 0.78 -3.07 -4.14
C ALA A 258 1.29 -1.63 -4.32
N ILE A 259 0.65 -0.63 -3.69
CA ILE A 259 1.02 0.80 -3.85
C ILE A 259 1.05 1.52 -2.50
N GLY A 260 2.19 2.08 -2.13
CA GLY A 260 2.41 2.80 -0.87
C GLY A 260 3.85 2.64 -0.36
N GLY A 261 4.33 3.62 0.40
CA GLY A 261 5.63 3.53 1.07
C GLY A 261 5.53 2.78 2.40
N GLY A 262 6.46 1.86 2.65
CA GLY A 262 6.59 1.20 3.95
C GLY A 262 6.97 2.15 5.07
N SER A 263 6.70 1.71 6.30
CA SER A 263 6.89 2.50 7.53
C SER A 263 8.28 3.10 7.66
N TYR A 264 8.36 4.39 7.97
CA TYR A 264 9.62 5.06 8.27
C TYR A 264 9.44 6.15 9.35
N PRO A 265 10.33 6.22 10.36
CA PRO A 265 11.39 5.28 10.72
C PRO A 265 10.86 4.13 11.62
N ASN A 266 11.22 2.88 11.34
CA ASN A 266 10.92 1.76 12.23
C ASN A 266 12.11 1.48 13.20
N PRO A 267 11.96 1.62 14.53
CA PRO A 267 13.02 1.29 15.49
C PRO A 267 13.36 -0.22 15.53
N ASN A 268 12.49 -1.08 15.01
CA ASN A 268 12.66 -2.54 14.98
C ASN A 268 13.27 -3.04 13.65
N GLY A 269 13.83 -2.17 12.83
CA GLY A 269 14.79 -2.53 11.77
C GLY A 269 14.24 -3.13 10.46
N VAL A 270 12.93 -3.36 10.32
CA VAL A 270 12.33 -3.90 9.07
C VAL A 270 11.13 -3.06 8.64
N ASN A 271 11.31 -2.18 7.66
CA ASN A 271 10.24 -1.32 7.13
C ASN A 271 9.33 -2.15 6.19
N LEU A 272 8.06 -2.37 6.52
CA LEU A 272 7.15 -3.14 5.66
C LEU A 272 6.29 -2.22 4.79
N GLY A 273 6.35 -2.37 3.47
CA GLY A 273 5.40 -1.76 2.53
C GLY A 273 4.10 -2.56 2.40
N PRO A 274 3.18 -2.11 1.53
CA PRO A 274 1.94 -2.81 1.24
C PRO A 274 2.20 -4.16 0.56
N ARG A 275 1.32 -5.13 0.82
CA ARG A 275 1.45 -6.53 0.40
C ARG A 275 0.22 -7.00 -0.36
N ALA A 276 0.35 -7.24 -1.65
CA ALA A 276 -0.70 -7.82 -2.48
C ALA A 276 -0.30 -9.27 -2.83
N ASN A 277 -0.58 -10.20 -1.92
CA ASN A 277 -0.12 -11.59 -1.99
C ASN A 277 -1.11 -12.49 -2.75
N GLY A 278 -2.40 -12.11 -2.79
CA GLY A 278 -3.41 -12.84 -3.54
C GLY A 278 -3.32 -12.59 -5.04
N VAL A 279 -3.63 -13.61 -5.85
CA VAL A 279 -3.80 -13.45 -7.31
C VAL A 279 -4.95 -12.47 -7.58
N TYR A 280 -4.76 -11.50 -8.47
CA TYR A 280 -5.67 -10.36 -8.70
C TYR A 280 -5.99 -9.53 -7.43
N SER A 281 -5.13 -9.52 -6.41
CA SER A 281 -5.34 -8.71 -5.19
C SER A 281 -4.78 -7.28 -5.30
N ILE A 282 -5.35 -6.37 -4.52
CA ILE A 282 -4.98 -4.95 -4.49
C ILE A 282 -4.69 -4.56 -3.04
N ALA A 283 -3.53 -3.96 -2.77
CA ALA A 283 -3.11 -3.45 -1.46
C ALA A 283 -2.55 -2.02 -1.61
N ILE A 284 -3.35 -1.01 -1.29
CA ILE A 284 -3.00 0.41 -1.47
C ILE A 284 -3.00 1.12 -0.12
N GLY A 285 -1.81 1.41 0.43
CA GLY A 285 -1.69 2.08 1.72
C GLY A 285 -0.32 1.89 2.35
N GLY A 286 0.35 3.00 2.66
CA GLY A 286 1.65 2.99 3.32
C GLY A 286 1.57 2.60 4.81
N GLY A 287 2.74 2.35 5.39
CA GLY A 287 2.86 1.83 6.75
C GLY A 287 2.89 2.89 7.85
N ASP A 288 2.30 2.58 9.01
CA ASP A 288 2.36 3.43 10.21
C ASP A 288 3.61 3.16 11.08
N ALA A 289 3.75 3.89 12.19
CA ALA A 289 4.84 3.68 13.15
C ALA A 289 4.83 2.29 13.84
N ALA A 290 3.74 1.53 13.72
CA ALA A 290 3.61 0.15 14.23
C ALA A 290 3.82 -0.91 13.14
N ASN A 291 4.35 -0.52 11.97
CA ASN A 291 4.65 -1.40 10.83
C ASN A 291 3.43 -2.00 10.11
N ARG A 292 2.25 -1.35 10.24
CA ARG A 292 0.97 -1.79 9.65
C ARG A 292 0.72 -1.10 8.31
N SER A 293 1.01 -1.80 7.22
CA SER A 293 0.71 -1.41 5.82
C SER A 293 -0.53 -2.11 5.28
N ALA A 294 -1.06 -1.69 4.12
CA ALA A 294 -2.17 -2.39 3.48
C ALA A 294 -1.80 -3.84 3.11
N SER A 295 -2.69 -4.80 3.36
CA SER A 295 -2.41 -6.23 3.23
C SER A 295 -3.60 -6.97 2.60
N ALA A 296 -3.44 -7.49 1.38
CA ALA A 296 -4.45 -8.29 0.69
C ALA A 296 -3.90 -9.70 0.44
N THR A 297 -4.36 -10.66 1.24
CA THR A 297 -3.80 -12.03 1.27
C THR A 297 -4.61 -13.02 0.45
N GLY A 298 -5.91 -12.81 0.29
CA GLY A 298 -6.77 -13.66 -0.52
C GLY A 298 -6.84 -13.25 -1.99
N ALA A 299 -7.12 -14.22 -2.87
CA ALA A 299 -7.35 -13.96 -4.29
C ALA A 299 -8.57 -13.02 -4.48
N PHE A 300 -8.43 -12.05 -5.40
CA PHE A 300 -9.38 -10.94 -5.59
C PHE A 300 -9.65 -10.11 -4.31
N GLY A 301 -8.76 -10.12 -3.33
CA GLY A 301 -8.86 -9.29 -2.12
C GLY A 301 -8.46 -7.84 -2.39
N VAL A 302 -9.14 -6.86 -1.77
CA VAL A 302 -8.89 -5.42 -1.96
C VAL A 302 -8.72 -4.73 -0.61
N ALA A 303 -7.49 -4.40 -0.22
CA ALA A 303 -7.14 -3.63 0.95
C ALA A 303 -6.72 -2.20 0.55
N ILE A 304 -7.41 -1.17 1.06
CA ILE A 304 -7.09 0.23 0.76
C ILE A 304 -7.10 1.04 2.06
N GLY A 305 -5.94 1.54 2.48
CA GLY A 305 -5.72 2.27 3.73
C GLY A 305 -4.54 1.74 4.52
N THR A 306 -3.92 2.60 5.32
CA THR A 306 -2.85 2.20 6.27
C THR A 306 -3.39 1.16 7.26
N GLY A 307 -2.69 0.03 7.36
CA GLY A 307 -3.12 -1.13 8.15
C GLY A 307 -4.45 -1.78 7.74
N ALA A 308 -4.97 -1.51 6.54
CA ALA A 308 -6.16 -2.20 6.03
C ALA A 308 -5.83 -3.66 5.69
N GLU A 309 -6.67 -4.61 6.11
CA GLU A 309 -6.46 -6.04 5.87
C GLU A 309 -7.65 -6.67 5.13
N ALA A 310 -7.40 -7.11 3.90
CA ALA A 310 -8.33 -7.89 3.08
C ALA A 310 -7.93 -9.37 3.15
N VAL A 311 -8.32 -10.00 4.25
CA VAL A 311 -8.07 -11.42 4.50
C VAL A 311 -9.09 -12.28 3.72
N GLY A 312 -8.61 -13.33 3.08
CA GLY A 312 -9.46 -14.33 2.42
C GLY A 312 -10.08 -13.89 1.07
N VAL A 313 -10.70 -14.85 0.39
CA VAL A 313 -11.07 -14.71 -1.04
C VAL A 313 -12.21 -13.70 -1.23
N ARG A 314 -12.01 -12.75 -2.16
CA ARG A 314 -12.96 -11.67 -2.51
C ARG A 314 -13.39 -10.76 -1.35
N SER A 315 -12.60 -10.67 -0.27
CA SER A 315 -12.83 -9.69 0.79
C SER A 315 -12.33 -8.30 0.37
N THR A 316 -13.10 -7.26 0.70
CA THR A 316 -12.77 -5.85 0.47
C THR A 316 -12.74 -5.09 1.79
N SER A 317 -11.67 -4.34 2.04
CA SER A 317 -11.41 -3.57 3.25
C SER A 317 -10.86 -2.20 2.89
N VAL A 318 -11.66 -1.14 3.05
CA VAL A 318 -11.33 0.23 2.63
C VAL A 318 -11.47 1.21 3.79
N GLY A 319 -10.34 1.71 4.30
CA GLY A 319 -10.24 2.61 5.45
C GLY A 319 -8.99 2.32 6.28
N ALA A 320 -8.54 3.27 7.10
CA ALA A 320 -7.45 3.02 8.04
C ALA A 320 -7.84 1.90 9.02
N PHE A 321 -7.01 0.87 9.15
CA PHE A 321 -7.27 -0.32 9.97
C PHE A 321 -8.60 -1.06 9.67
N ALA A 322 -9.15 -0.90 8.46
CA ALA A 322 -10.33 -1.63 8.01
C ALA A 322 -10.01 -3.13 7.87
N GLY A 323 -10.84 -4.01 8.42
CA GLY A 323 -10.65 -5.47 8.36
C GLY A 323 -9.52 -6.02 9.24
N PHE A 324 -8.81 -5.17 10.00
CA PHE A 324 -7.63 -5.56 10.77
C PHE A 324 -7.92 -6.69 11.78
N GLY A 325 -7.13 -7.76 11.75
CA GLY A 325 -7.32 -8.95 12.57
C GLY A 325 -8.46 -9.88 12.13
N ALA A 326 -9.00 -9.74 10.91
CA ALA A 326 -9.98 -10.69 10.37
C ALA A 326 -9.41 -12.12 10.22
N SER A 327 -10.25 -13.13 10.44
CA SER A 327 -9.86 -14.54 10.39
C SER A 327 -9.41 -14.98 8.99
N ALA A 328 -8.51 -15.97 8.90
CA ALA A 328 -8.13 -16.59 7.63
C ALA A 328 -9.31 -17.24 6.88
N THR A 329 -10.36 -17.66 7.60
CA THR A 329 -11.63 -18.18 7.04
C THR A 329 -12.62 -17.10 6.63
N SER A 330 -12.35 -15.84 6.98
CA SER A 330 -13.18 -14.67 6.70
C SER A 330 -13.12 -14.38 5.20
N HIS A 331 -14.24 -14.50 4.47
CA HIS A 331 -14.28 -14.45 3.00
C HIS A 331 -15.45 -13.60 2.50
N ARG A 332 -15.30 -12.96 1.34
CA ARG A 332 -16.36 -12.15 0.68
C ARG A 332 -16.92 -11.00 1.54
N ASN A 333 -16.18 -10.53 2.54
CA ASN A 333 -16.63 -9.42 3.37
C ASN A 333 -16.51 -8.09 2.61
N SER A 334 -17.39 -7.13 2.89
CA SER A 334 -17.44 -5.80 2.26
C SER A 334 -17.33 -4.73 3.34
N ILE A 335 -16.11 -4.30 3.65
CA ILE A 335 -15.75 -3.50 4.82
C ILE A 335 -15.26 -2.11 4.36
N PHE A 336 -15.94 -1.05 4.82
CA PHE A 336 -15.72 0.33 4.37
C PHE A 336 -15.81 1.32 5.54
N GLY A 337 -14.68 1.89 5.96
CA GLY A 337 -14.58 2.86 7.04
C GLY A 337 -13.31 2.68 7.86
N GLU A 338 -12.86 3.75 8.51
CA GLU A 338 -11.83 3.69 9.53
C GLU A 338 -12.26 2.74 10.67
N GLU A 339 -11.37 1.83 11.07
CA GLU A 339 -11.60 0.76 12.06
C GLU A 339 -12.83 -0.14 11.81
N ALA A 340 -13.43 -0.09 10.63
CA ALA A 340 -14.55 -0.95 10.27
C ALA A 340 -14.10 -2.41 10.20
N GLY A 341 -14.91 -3.34 10.70
CA GLY A 341 -14.69 -4.77 10.56
C GLY A 341 -13.40 -5.31 11.19
N GLN A 342 -12.89 -4.69 12.26
CA GLN A 342 -11.78 -5.29 13.01
C GLN A 342 -12.22 -6.60 13.69
N ASN A 343 -11.34 -7.61 13.69
CA ASN A 343 -11.55 -8.91 14.34
C ASN A 343 -12.81 -9.67 13.82
N VAL A 344 -13.03 -9.70 12.50
CA VAL A 344 -14.19 -10.38 11.89
C VAL A 344 -13.90 -11.86 11.62
N ASN A 345 -14.70 -12.73 12.24
CA ASN A 345 -14.65 -14.18 12.10
C ASN A 345 -15.97 -14.72 11.50
N GLY A 346 -16.08 -14.67 10.17
CA GLY A 346 -17.24 -15.11 9.40
C GLY A 346 -17.20 -14.58 7.97
N ALA A 347 -18.09 -15.06 7.12
CA ALA A 347 -18.11 -14.77 5.69
C ALA A 347 -19.32 -13.93 5.24
N GLY A 348 -19.13 -13.15 4.18
CA GLY A 348 -20.20 -12.36 3.55
C GLY A 348 -20.72 -11.19 4.38
N ASN A 349 -20.01 -10.77 5.42
CA ASN A 349 -20.39 -9.65 6.27
C ASN A 349 -20.19 -8.31 5.52
N THR A 350 -21.09 -7.35 5.72
CA THR A 350 -21.05 -6.00 5.11
C THR A 350 -21.00 -4.94 6.20
N MET A 351 -20.01 -4.05 6.15
CA MET A 351 -19.70 -3.10 7.23
C MET A 351 -19.39 -1.72 6.63
N LEU A 352 -20.14 -0.69 7.01
CA LEU A 352 -20.01 0.68 6.50
C LEU A 352 -20.00 1.70 7.65
N GLY A 353 -18.91 2.46 7.78
CA GLY A 353 -18.75 3.56 8.74
C GLY A 353 -17.71 3.29 9.84
N LEU A 354 -17.29 4.36 10.52
CA LEU A 354 -16.28 4.37 11.58
C LEU A 354 -16.59 3.31 12.66
N ALA A 355 -15.65 2.38 12.90
CA ALA A 355 -15.79 1.27 13.86
C ALA A 355 -17.06 0.39 13.69
N SER A 356 -17.67 0.39 12.50
CA SER A 356 -18.82 -0.48 12.19
C SER A 356 -18.39 -1.96 12.15
N GLY A 357 -19.16 -2.85 12.75
CA GLY A 357 -18.86 -4.29 12.79
C GLY A 357 -17.55 -4.63 13.52
N TYR A 358 -17.14 -3.82 14.49
CA TYR A 358 -16.01 -4.14 15.36
C TYR A 358 -16.33 -5.38 16.20
N GLN A 359 -15.53 -6.45 16.06
CA GLN A 359 -15.75 -7.78 16.65
C GLN A 359 -17.09 -8.43 16.23
N VAL A 360 -17.14 -8.98 15.02
CA VAL A 360 -18.26 -9.81 14.53
C VAL A 360 -17.83 -11.27 14.40
N THR A 361 -18.59 -12.17 15.02
CA THR A 361 -18.47 -13.63 14.82
C THR A 361 -19.78 -14.16 14.25
N GLY A 362 -19.72 -14.78 13.08
CA GLY A 362 -20.89 -15.24 12.32
C GLY A 362 -20.98 -14.65 10.91
N ASP A 363 -21.90 -15.19 10.12
CA ASP A 363 -21.99 -14.96 8.68
C ASP A 363 -23.09 -13.97 8.30
N LEU A 364 -22.89 -13.27 7.16
CA LEU A 364 -23.89 -12.43 6.49
C LEU A 364 -24.47 -11.28 7.34
N ASN A 365 -23.77 -10.82 8.39
CA ASN A 365 -24.18 -9.66 9.17
C ASN A 365 -23.95 -8.36 8.38
N THR A 366 -24.84 -7.38 8.53
CA THR A 366 -24.79 -6.08 7.86
C THR A 366 -24.80 -4.95 8.87
N THR A 367 -23.78 -4.08 8.88
CA THR A 367 -23.64 -2.97 9.84
C THR A 367 -23.39 -1.64 9.12
N LEU A 368 -24.18 -0.61 9.43
CA LEU A 368 -24.21 0.66 8.68
C LEU A 368 -24.26 1.87 9.63
N GLY A 369 -23.11 2.43 10.02
CA GLY A 369 -23.03 3.64 10.86
C GLY A 369 -21.91 3.59 11.90
N ASN A 370 -21.66 4.73 12.55
CA ASN A 370 -20.63 4.83 13.60
C ASN A 370 -20.91 3.82 14.73
N SER A 371 -19.96 2.93 14.98
CA SER A 371 -20.04 1.87 16.01
C SER A 371 -21.28 0.96 15.88
N ALA A 372 -21.89 0.89 14.69
CA ALA A 372 -23.02 0.01 14.41
C ALA A 372 -22.56 -1.46 14.43
N GLY A 373 -23.27 -2.34 15.14
CA GLY A 373 -22.90 -3.75 15.26
C GLY A 373 -21.56 -3.96 15.98
N TYR A 374 -21.21 -3.11 16.95
CA TYR A 374 -20.08 -3.37 17.85
C TYR A 374 -20.38 -4.57 18.74
N SER A 375 -19.57 -5.63 18.65
CA SER A 375 -19.76 -6.93 19.30
C SER A 375 -21.06 -7.63 18.86
N VAL A 376 -20.97 -8.43 17.80
CA VAL A 376 -22.07 -9.30 17.30
C VAL A 376 -21.62 -10.75 17.31
N THR A 377 -22.48 -11.65 17.79
CA THR A 377 -22.28 -13.10 17.76
C THR A 377 -23.56 -13.77 17.25
N GLY A 378 -23.50 -14.32 16.03
CA GLY A 378 -24.63 -14.93 15.32
C GLY A 378 -24.72 -14.44 13.87
N ASP A 379 -25.69 -14.97 13.12
CA ASP A 379 -25.78 -14.80 11.66
C ASP A 379 -26.85 -13.78 11.24
N ARG A 380 -26.66 -13.15 10.09
CA ARG A 380 -27.69 -12.36 9.37
C ARG A 380 -28.31 -11.22 10.20
N ASN A 381 -27.60 -10.70 11.19
CA ASN A 381 -28.04 -9.53 11.93
C ASN A 381 -27.82 -8.26 11.09
N THR A 382 -28.74 -7.31 11.17
CA THR A 382 -28.69 -6.03 10.45
C THR A 382 -28.74 -4.87 11.44
N ALA A 383 -27.72 -4.01 11.44
CA ALA A 383 -27.60 -2.84 12.32
C ALA A 383 -27.40 -1.57 11.51
N GLY A 384 -28.18 -0.51 11.74
CA GLY A 384 -28.08 0.76 11.03
C GLY A 384 -28.26 2.00 11.91
N GLY A 385 -27.37 2.97 11.81
CA GLY A 385 -27.34 4.17 12.66
C GLY A 385 -26.27 4.10 13.76
N VAL A 386 -26.07 5.23 14.45
CA VAL A 386 -25.05 5.35 15.51
C VAL A 386 -25.36 4.41 16.67
N LEU A 387 -24.39 3.58 17.07
CA LEU A 387 -24.53 2.60 18.17
C LEU A 387 -25.74 1.65 18.02
N ALA A 388 -26.24 1.43 16.80
CA ALA A 388 -27.30 0.47 16.54
C ALA A 388 -26.76 -0.98 16.66
N GLY A 389 -27.55 -1.89 17.22
CA GLY A 389 -27.21 -3.32 17.29
C GLY A 389 -25.91 -3.64 18.04
N VAL A 390 -25.55 -2.83 19.04
CA VAL A 390 -24.38 -3.06 19.88
C VAL A 390 -24.64 -4.21 20.86
N ARG A 391 -23.70 -5.15 21.00
CA ARG A 391 -23.81 -6.36 21.85
C ARG A 391 -25.04 -7.21 21.50
N VAL A 392 -25.00 -7.82 20.32
CA VAL A 392 -26.00 -8.78 19.83
C VAL A 392 -25.48 -10.20 20.02
N THR A 393 -26.30 -11.06 20.64
CA THR A 393 -26.07 -12.51 20.76
C THR A 393 -27.33 -13.24 20.30
N GLY A 394 -27.26 -13.82 19.10
CA GLY A 394 -28.39 -14.39 18.38
C GLY A 394 -28.37 -13.99 16.91
N SER A 395 -29.31 -14.51 16.12
CA SER A 395 -29.34 -14.39 14.66
C SER A 395 -30.60 -13.68 14.14
N TYR A 396 -30.55 -13.18 12.89
CA TYR A 396 -31.68 -12.53 12.21
C TYR A 396 -32.24 -11.26 12.91
N ASN A 397 -31.48 -10.63 13.81
CA ASN A 397 -31.94 -9.42 14.50
C ASN A 397 -31.77 -8.17 13.63
N VAL A 398 -32.74 -7.26 13.67
CA VAL A 398 -32.73 -5.99 12.93
C VAL A 398 -32.79 -4.83 13.91
N ALA A 399 -31.79 -3.94 13.88
CA ALA A 399 -31.68 -2.74 14.69
C ALA A 399 -31.46 -1.51 13.80
N TYR A 400 -32.33 -0.50 13.85
CA TYR A 400 -32.20 0.70 13.03
C TYR A 400 -32.53 2.00 13.79
N GLY A 401 -31.57 2.90 13.91
CA GLY A 401 -31.66 4.18 14.63
C GLY A 401 -30.64 4.31 15.76
N ASP A 402 -30.42 5.54 16.23
CA ASP A 402 -29.51 5.86 17.34
C ASP A 402 -29.76 4.98 18.58
N ASN A 403 -28.77 4.16 18.96
CA ASN A 403 -28.83 3.22 20.07
C ASN A 403 -30.03 2.24 20.03
N ALA A 404 -30.56 1.96 18.84
CA ALA A 404 -31.58 0.92 18.63
C ALA A 404 -30.96 -0.47 18.88
N GLY A 405 -31.64 -1.33 19.64
CA GLY A 405 -31.13 -2.68 19.92
C GLY A 405 -29.77 -2.72 20.64
N GLY A 406 -29.43 -1.71 21.47
CA GLY A 406 -28.11 -1.56 22.12
C GLY A 406 -27.70 -2.64 23.16
N ARG A 407 -28.51 -3.71 23.28
CA ARG A 407 -28.14 -5.06 23.73
C ARG A 407 -29.24 -6.03 23.30
N VAL A 408 -28.92 -7.08 22.56
CA VAL A 408 -29.88 -8.12 22.15
C VAL A 408 -29.37 -9.50 22.57
N ILE A 409 -30.24 -10.27 23.23
CA ILE A 409 -30.04 -11.70 23.49
C ILE A 409 -31.29 -12.42 23.00
N GLY A 410 -31.14 -13.24 21.96
CA GLY A 410 -32.23 -13.91 21.24
C GLY A 410 -32.23 -13.58 19.75
N ASP A 411 -33.17 -14.20 19.03
CA ASP A 411 -33.21 -14.25 17.56
C ASP A 411 -34.43 -13.54 16.96
N ALA A 412 -34.34 -13.14 15.70
CA ALA A 412 -35.45 -12.60 14.91
C ALA A 412 -36.18 -11.42 15.57
N ASN A 413 -35.44 -10.55 16.27
CA ASN A 413 -35.98 -9.34 16.89
C ASN A 413 -35.89 -8.12 15.97
N ILE A 414 -36.85 -7.18 16.09
CA ILE A 414 -36.89 -5.94 15.31
C ILE A 414 -36.93 -4.74 16.26
N ALA A 415 -35.95 -3.84 16.16
CA ALA A 415 -35.83 -2.62 16.95
C ALA A 415 -35.60 -1.41 16.02
N ILE A 416 -36.62 -0.58 15.78
CA ILE A 416 -36.56 0.54 14.82
C ILE A 416 -36.95 1.86 15.50
N GLY A 417 -36.05 2.82 15.53
CA GLY A 417 -36.21 4.13 16.16
C GLY A 417 -35.17 4.40 17.24
N ARG A 418 -34.97 5.68 17.58
CA ARG A 418 -33.97 6.10 18.58
C ARG A 418 -34.24 5.43 19.93
N ASN A 419 -33.27 4.67 20.45
CA ASN A 419 -33.38 3.85 21.67
C ASN A 419 -34.54 2.83 21.67
N ALA A 420 -35.07 2.46 20.49
CA ALA A 420 -36.03 1.37 20.37
C ALA A 420 -35.37 0.04 20.77
N GLY A 421 -36.07 -0.79 21.54
CA GLY A 421 -35.57 -2.12 21.93
C GLY A 421 -34.20 -2.09 22.63
N ARG A 422 -33.85 -1.02 23.36
CA ARG A 422 -32.49 -0.80 23.91
C ARG A 422 -31.91 -1.97 24.71
N ILE A 423 -32.78 -2.81 25.29
CA ILE A 423 -32.43 -4.12 25.86
C ILE A 423 -33.47 -5.12 25.40
N ILE A 424 -33.03 -6.19 24.74
CA ILE A 424 -33.85 -7.34 24.33
C ILE A 424 -33.25 -8.61 24.98
N GLY A 425 -34.11 -9.46 25.53
CA GLY A 425 -33.71 -10.71 26.22
C GLY A 425 -34.63 -11.88 25.89
N ALA A 426 -35.18 -11.90 24.68
CA ALA A 426 -36.06 -12.92 24.13
C ALA A 426 -35.93 -12.93 22.59
N SER A 427 -36.44 -13.98 21.95
CA SER A 427 -36.56 -14.06 20.48
C SER A 427 -37.96 -13.61 20.02
N ASN A 428 -38.10 -13.27 18.73
CA ASN A 428 -39.37 -12.92 18.07
C ASN A 428 -40.10 -11.71 18.69
N THR A 429 -39.37 -10.64 19.01
CA THR A 429 -39.94 -9.39 19.55
C THR A 429 -39.88 -8.22 18.57
N VAL A 430 -40.81 -7.28 18.71
CA VAL A 430 -40.88 -6.05 17.90
C VAL A 430 -40.95 -4.82 18.81
N ALA A 431 -40.12 -3.82 18.51
CA ALA A 431 -40.11 -2.49 19.12
C ALA A 431 -39.93 -1.43 18.02
N VAL A 432 -40.95 -0.62 17.75
CA VAL A 432 -40.91 0.45 16.74
C VAL A 432 -41.33 1.78 17.35
N GLY A 433 -40.52 2.82 17.14
CA GLY A 433 -40.70 4.16 17.68
C GLY A 433 -39.63 4.57 18.70
N THR A 434 -39.48 5.88 18.94
CA THR A 434 -38.49 6.43 19.88
C THR A 434 -38.72 5.90 21.30
N GLY A 435 -37.73 5.22 21.86
CA GLY A 435 -37.80 4.62 23.20
C GLY A 435 -38.76 3.43 23.32
N ALA A 436 -39.25 2.88 22.21
CA ALA A 436 -40.20 1.77 22.23
C ALA A 436 -39.62 0.54 22.95
N ARG A 437 -40.44 -0.10 23.79
CA ARG A 437 -40.11 -1.38 24.44
C ARG A 437 -40.49 -2.55 23.55
N VAL A 438 -39.89 -3.70 23.81
CA VAL A 438 -40.19 -4.95 23.10
C VAL A 438 -41.60 -5.44 23.39
N THR A 439 -42.31 -5.81 22.33
CA THR A 439 -43.57 -6.56 22.39
C THR A 439 -43.28 -7.97 21.88
N GLN A 440 -43.64 -9.01 22.65
CA GLN A 440 -43.53 -10.40 22.20
C GLN A 440 -44.70 -10.75 21.28
N THR A 441 -44.41 -11.26 20.09
CA THR A 441 -45.44 -11.83 19.21
C THR A 441 -45.79 -13.23 19.70
N MET A 442 -46.73 -13.34 20.64
CA MET A 442 -47.29 -14.65 21.00
C MET A 442 -48.04 -15.23 19.78
N LEU A 443 -47.41 -16.21 19.13
CA LEU A 443 -48.10 -17.14 18.24
C LEU A 443 -49.15 -17.88 19.05
N SER A 444 -50.39 -17.39 19.01
CA SER A 444 -51.56 -18.08 19.55
C SER A 444 -51.80 -19.35 18.75
N ARG A 445 -51.14 -20.44 19.16
CA ARG A 445 -51.47 -21.80 18.73
C ARG A 445 -52.96 -22.00 19.02
N SER A 446 -53.78 -21.96 17.98
CA SER A 446 -55.23 -21.93 18.10
C SER A 446 -55.70 -23.17 18.84
N ALA A 447 -56.22 -22.98 20.04
CA ALA A 447 -56.90 -24.05 20.77
C ALA A 447 -58.07 -24.54 19.91
N PRO A 448 -58.26 -25.86 19.74
CA PRO A 448 -59.36 -26.38 18.92
C PRO A 448 -60.69 -25.86 19.49
N ALA A 449 -61.45 -25.16 18.65
CA ALA A 449 -62.63 -24.43 19.07
C ALA A 449 -63.66 -25.39 19.68
N GLN A 450 -63.91 -25.24 20.98
CA GLN A 450 -64.99 -25.95 21.66
C GLN A 450 -66.33 -25.45 21.10
N PRO A 451 -67.26 -26.34 20.70
CA PRO A 451 -68.54 -25.92 20.13
C PRO A 451 -69.37 -25.16 21.19
N PRO A 452 -70.04 -24.04 20.83
CA PRO A 452 -70.73 -23.19 21.78
C PRO A 452 -71.95 -23.90 22.38
N THR A 453 -71.95 -24.08 23.71
CA THR A 453 -73.05 -24.71 24.44
C THR A 453 -74.17 -23.72 24.74
N TRP A 454 -75.13 -23.61 23.80
CA TRP A 454 -76.31 -22.75 23.92
C TRP A 454 -77.26 -23.19 25.06
N ARG A 455 -76.99 -22.71 26.29
CA ARG A 455 -77.89 -22.86 27.44
C ARG A 455 -79.08 -21.89 27.38
N ALA A 456 -80.04 -22.15 26.51
CA ALA A 456 -81.35 -21.50 26.58
C ALA A 456 -82.15 -22.03 27.78
N ARG A 457 -82.55 -21.15 28.71
CA ARG A 457 -83.50 -21.49 29.78
C ARG A 457 -84.93 -21.39 29.26
N TRP A 458 -85.65 -22.51 29.24
CA TRP A 458 -87.12 -22.54 29.15
C TRP A 458 -87.71 -23.29 30.35
N ARG A 459 -88.90 -22.88 30.79
CA ARG A 459 -89.68 -23.53 31.85
C ARG A 459 -91.14 -23.64 31.40
N SER A 460 -91.73 -24.83 31.57
CA SER A 460 -93.17 -25.13 31.77
C SER A 460 -94.22 -24.53 30.81
N ALA A 461 -95.19 -25.27 30.29
CA ALA A 461 -95.50 -26.71 30.42
C ALA A 461 -96.32 -27.19 29.19
N ALA A 462 -96.63 -28.49 29.14
CA ALA A 462 -97.27 -29.14 27.99
C ALA A 462 -98.80 -28.99 27.94
N ASP A 463 -99.38 -29.16 26.75
CA ASP A 463 -100.49 -30.11 26.57
C ASP A 463 -100.55 -30.73 25.15
N ARG A 464 -100.99 -31.99 25.11
CA ARG A 464 -101.66 -32.81 24.05
C ARG A 464 -101.14 -33.01 22.60
N SER A 465 -101.25 -34.29 22.20
CA SER A 465 -101.44 -34.91 20.85
C SER A 465 -100.23 -35.30 19.96
N GLN A 466 -100.43 -36.38 19.17
CA GLN A 466 -99.49 -37.15 18.32
C GLN A 466 -100.29 -37.86 17.18
N PRO A 467 -99.68 -38.54 16.17
CA PRO A 467 -98.40 -38.32 15.48
C PRO A 467 -98.64 -38.03 13.96
N PRO A 468 -98.61 -38.92 12.92
CA PRO A 468 -98.09 -40.29 12.75
C PRO A 468 -96.72 -40.42 11.98
N PRO A 469 -96.55 -40.77 10.67
CA PRO A 469 -95.46 -41.68 10.32
C PRO A 469 -94.41 -41.27 9.24
N ILE A 470 -93.30 -42.03 9.32
CA ILE A 470 -92.08 -42.18 8.49
C ILE A 470 -92.32 -42.42 6.96
N PRO A 471 -91.31 -42.20 6.06
CA PRO A 471 -90.19 -43.16 5.90
C PRO A 471 -88.77 -42.59 5.60
N TYR A 472 -87.75 -43.42 5.86
CA TYR A 472 -86.37 -43.27 5.34
C TYR A 472 -86.24 -43.85 3.92
N PRO A 473 -85.32 -43.32 3.11
CA PRO A 473 -84.14 -44.10 2.65
C PRO A 473 -82.84 -43.25 2.66
N SER A 474 -81.63 -43.75 2.36
CA SER A 474 -80.93 -45.03 2.59
C SER A 474 -79.55 -44.97 1.89
N ALA A 475 -78.57 -45.75 2.35
CA ALA A 475 -77.33 -46.11 1.64
C ALA A 475 -76.22 -45.04 1.41
N MET A 476 -75.09 -45.31 2.06
CA MET A 476 -73.69 -45.07 1.62
C MET A 476 -73.40 -45.82 0.29
N PRO A 477 -72.36 -45.47 -0.52
CA PRO A 477 -70.96 -45.68 -0.11
C PRO A 477 -69.91 -44.68 -0.65
N ALA A 478 -68.65 -44.91 -0.28
CA ALA A 478 -67.47 -44.16 -0.72
C ALA A 478 -66.59 -44.98 -1.69
N ALA A 479 -65.92 -44.27 -2.60
CA ALA A 479 -64.86 -44.72 -3.50
C ALA A 479 -64.04 -43.45 -3.87
N SER A 480 -62.73 -43.29 -3.64
CA SER A 480 -61.51 -44.07 -3.97
C SER A 480 -60.95 -43.76 -5.37
N GLY A 481 -59.67 -43.38 -5.44
CA GLY A 481 -58.98 -42.89 -6.66
C GLY A 481 -58.76 -41.37 -6.58
N ALA A 482 -57.57 -40.77 -6.46
CA ALA A 482 -56.18 -41.12 -6.79
C ALA A 482 -55.75 -40.78 -8.24
N SER A 483 -55.11 -39.60 -8.37
CA SER A 483 -54.07 -39.24 -9.34
C SER A 483 -53.23 -38.11 -8.76
#